data_AF-A0A6B3H843-F1
#
_entry.id   AF-A0A6B3H843-F1
#
_cell.length_a   1.000
_cell.length_b   1.000
_cell.length_c   1.000
_cell.angle_alpha   90.00
_cell.angle_beta   90.00
_cell.angle_gamma   90.00
#
_symmetry.space_group_name_H-M   'P 1'
#
loop_
_entity.id
_entity.type
_entity.pdbx_description
1 polymer ?
#
loop_
_entity_poly.entity_id
_entity_poly.type
_entity_poly.pdbx_seq_one_letter_code
_entity_poly.pdbx_strand_id
1 'polypeptide(L)' 'QLRPDADPRIALELLIAPLTHRWLLRTLPLTHAYADTIVDYALGGLAPRP' A
#
# COMPACT_ATOMS: atom_id res chain seq x y z
N GLN A 1 -10.42 -10.18 7.22
CA GLN A 1 -10.82 -11.05 6.09
C GLN A 1 -10.85 -10.19 4.84
N LEU A 2 -10.33 -10.69 3.71
CA LEU A 2 -10.35 -9.96 2.44
C LEU A 2 -11.78 -9.91 1.89
N ARG A 3 -12.09 -8.97 0.98
CA ARG A 3 -13.37 -9.02 0.25
C ARG A 3 -13.42 -10.30 -0.59
N PRO A 4 -14.58 -11.00 -0.69
CA PRO A 4 -14.66 -12.31 -1.36
C PRO A 4 -14.28 -12.28 -2.84
N ASP A 5 -14.44 -11.12 -3.48
CA ASP A 5 -14.15 -10.83 -4.88
C ASP A 5 -12.77 -10.21 -5.11
N ALA A 6 -12.01 -9.93 -4.05
CA ALA A 6 -10.69 -9.34 -4.19
C ALA A 6 -9.67 -10.37 -4.67
N ASP A 7 -9.03 -10.08 -5.80
CA ASP A 7 -7.88 -10.84 -6.29
C ASP A 7 -6.67 -10.63 -5.33
N PRO A 8 -6.16 -11.69 -4.69
CA PRO A 8 -5.02 -11.60 -3.78
C PRO A 8 -3.76 -11.05 -4.43
N ARG A 9 -3.57 -11.26 -5.74
CA ARG A 9 -2.39 -10.79 -6.46
C ARG A 9 -2.44 -9.27 -6.64
N ILE A 10 -3.61 -8.74 -7.03
CA ILE A 10 -3.81 -7.30 -7.12
C ILE A 10 -3.68 -6.65 -5.74
N ALA A 11 -4.21 -7.28 -4.68
CA ALA A 11 -4.06 -6.79 -3.32
C ALA A 11 -2.59 -6.69 -2.89
N LEU A 12 -1.75 -7.65 -3.26
CA LEU A 12 -0.31 -7.60 -3.00
C LEU A 12 0.39 -6.50 -3.81
N GLU A 13 0.01 -6.31 -5.08
CA GLU A 13 0.58 -5.25 -5.91
C GLU A 13 0.31 -3.85 -5.33
N LEU A 14 -0.88 -3.62 -4.77
CA LEU A 14 -1.21 -2.36 -4.08
C LEU A 14 -0.31 -2.09 -2.86
N LEU A 15 0.19 -3.12 -2.19
CA LEU A 15 1.12 -2.99 -1.06
C LEU A 15 2.56 -2.72 -1.52
N ILE A 16 3.03 -3.44 -2.53
CA ILE A 16 4.45 -3.45 -2.89
C ILE A 16 4.79 -2.38 -3.94
N ALA A 17 3.88 -2.06 -4.86
CA ALA A 17 4.15 -1.10 -5.93
C ALA A 17 4.60 0.29 -5.43
N PRO A 18 4.01 0.91 -4.38
CA PRO A 18 4.46 2.21 -3.87
C PRO A 18 5.88 2.17 -3.28
N LEU A 19 6.27 1.03 -2.69
CA LEU A 19 7.59 0.83 -2.11
C LEU A 19 8.62 0.65 -3.23
N THR A 20 8.33 -0.22 -4.20
CA THR A 20 9.17 -0.46 -5.38
C THR A 20 9.36 0.81 -6.19
N HIS A 21 8.29 1.57 -6.44
CA HIS A 21 8.35 2.85 -7.13
C HIS A 21 9.29 3.83 -6.42
N ARG A 22 9.12 4.01 -5.09
CA ARG A 22 9.96 4.93 -4.32
C ARG A 22 11.41 4.47 -4.25
N TRP A 23 11.65 3.17 -4.13
CA TRP A 23 12.99 2.61 -4.10
C TRP A 23 13.71 2.78 -5.45
N LEU A 24 13.07 2.38 -6.55
CA LEU A 24 13.67 2.40 -7.87
C LEU A 24 13.83 3.83 -8.40
N LEU A 25 12.81 4.67 -8.25
CA LEU A 25 12.82 6.03 -8.78
C LEU A 25 13.39 7.06 -7.81
N ARG A 26 13.74 6.63 -6.58
CA ARG A 26 14.35 7.48 -5.54
C ARG A 26 13.54 8.75 -5.26
N THR A 27 12.22 8.65 -5.34
CA THR A 27 11.33 9.82 -5.28
C THR A 27 11.35 10.51 -3.92
N LEU A 28 11.53 9.75 -2.84
CA LEU A 28 11.60 10.21 -1.43
C LEU A 28 12.29 9.12 -0.57
N PRO A 29 12.65 9.39 0.69
CA PRO A 29 13.17 8.37 1.61
C PRO A 29 12.19 7.20 1.80
N LEU A 30 12.72 5.98 1.77
CA LEU A 30 12.00 4.76 2.14
C LEU A 30 12.18 4.53 3.64
N THR A 31 11.11 4.71 4.40
CA THR A 31 11.11 4.60 5.86
C THR A 31 10.04 3.61 6.33
N HIS A 32 10.20 3.09 7.55
CA HIS A 32 9.17 2.26 8.18
C HIS A 32 7.83 3.00 8.28
N ALA A 33 7.83 4.25 8.76
CA ALA A 33 6.60 5.04 8.87
C ALA A 33 5.85 5.20 7.54
N TYR A 34 6.58 5.35 6.43
CA TYR A 34 5.96 5.37 5.11
C TYR A 34 5.36 4.01 4.74
N ALA A 35 6.09 2.91 4.98
CA ALA A 35 5.58 1.56 4.73
C ALA A 35 4.32 1.25 5.56
N ASP A 36 4.30 1.65 6.83
CA ASP A 36 3.14 1.50 7.72
C ASP A 36 1.93 2.28 7.16
N THR A 37 2.16 3.49 6.65
CA THR A 37 1.09 4.29 6.02
C THR A 37 0.51 3.61 4.79
N ILE A 38 1.34 2.95 3.96
CA ILE A 38 0.86 2.19 2.80
C ILE A 38 -0.01 1.02 3.23
N VAL A 39 0.37 0.30 4.30
CA VAL A 39 -0.44 -0.79 4.85
C VAL A 39 -1.79 -0.27 5.35
N ASP A 40 -1.78 0.83 6.10
CA ASP A 40 -2.98 1.45 6.63
C ASP A 40 -3.96 1.88 5.52
N TYR A 41 -3.43 2.45 4.43
CA TYR A 41 -4.24 2.84 3.27
C TYR A 41 -4.73 1.65 2.45
N ALA A 42 -3.89 0.63 2.24
CA ALA A 42 -4.29 -0.55 1.47
C ALA A 42 -5.38 -1.37 2.19
N LEU A 43 -5.30 -1.48 3.51
CA LEU A 43 -6.27 -2.23 4.32
C LEU A 43 -7.48 -1.39 4.73
N GLY A 44 -7.28 -0.09 5.00
CA GLY A 44 -8.33 0.82 5.45
C GLY A 44 -9.04 1.58 4.33
N GLY A 45 -8.55 1.49 3.09
CA GLY A 45 -8.99 2.34 1.98
C GLY A 45 -8.50 3.78 2.09
N LEU A 46 -8.78 4.56 1.04
CA LEU A 46 -8.38 5.98 0.93
C LEU A 46 -9.49 6.96 1.30
N ALA A 47 -10.71 6.45 1.55
CA ALA A 47 -11.83 7.29 1.95
C ALA A 47 -11.61 7.85 3.36
N PRO A 48 -12.06 9.09 3.65
CA PRO A 48 -12.06 9.62 5.00
C PRO A 48 -12.82 8.66 5.94
N ARG A 49 -12.24 8.36 7.10
CA ARG A 49 -12.97 7.66 8.15
C ARG A 49 -13.73 8.70 8.98
N PRO A 50 -15.01 8.44 9.32
CA PRO A 50 -15.77 9.28 10.25
C PRO A 50 -15.18 9.28 11.65
#